data_AF-A0A6J4VFS8-F1
#
_entry.id   AF-A0A6J4VFS8-F1
#
_cell.length_a   1.000
_cell.length_b   1.000
_cell.length_c   1.000
_cell.angle_alpha   90.00
_cell.angle_beta   90.00
_cell.angle_gamma   90.00
#
_symmetry.space_group_name_H-M   'P 1'
#
loop_
_entity.id
_entity.type
_entity.pdbx_description
1 polymer ?
#
loop_
_entity_poly.entity_id
_entity_poly.type
_entity_poly.pdbx_seq_one_letter_code
_entity_poly.pdbx_strand_id
1 'polypeptide(L)' 'MAVQLTIPYETLIALVEQLPPDEQRDLLHRIRERASQRALSDEEWQAAFQSLMIDRPLVGPVSLRRADWYDDDGR' A
#
# COMPACT_ATOMS: atom_id res chain seq x y z
N MET A 1 -29.95 -11.60 -9.99
CA MET A 1 -30.03 -11.36 -8.54
C MET A 1 -28.62 -11.41 -8.00
N ALA A 2 -28.10 -10.33 -7.43
CA ALA A 2 -26.77 -10.35 -6.81
C ALA A 2 -26.88 -11.12 -5.49
N VAL A 3 -26.29 -12.31 -5.42
CA VAL A 3 -26.25 -13.08 -4.18
C VAL A 3 -25.26 -12.39 -3.26
N GLN A 4 -25.76 -11.81 -2.17
CA GLN A 4 -24.92 -11.17 -1.18
C GLN A 4 -24.35 -12.25 -0.28
N LEU A 5 -23.22 -12.82 -0.69
CA LEU A 5 -22.47 -13.78 0.12
C LEU A 5 -21.73 -13.00 1.20
N THR A 6 -22.06 -13.25 2.47
CA THR A 6 -21.27 -12.78 3.59
C THR A 6 -19.99 -13.61 3.65
N ILE A 7 -18.90 -13.07 3.11
CA ILE A 7 -17.58 -13.72 3.14
C ILE A 7 -16.86 -13.26 4.42
N PRO A 8 -16.44 -14.18 5.32
CA PRO A 8 -15.62 -13.82 6.46
C PRO A 8 -14.30 -13.18 6.01
N TYR A 9 -13.81 -12.20 6.76
CA TYR A 9 -12.59 -11.47 6.41
C TYR A 9 -11.37 -12.40 6.25
N GLU A 10 -11.21 -13.36 7.15
CA GLU A 10 -10.14 -14.38 7.07
C GLU A 10 -10.22 -15.22 5.80
N THR A 11 -11.44 -15.53 5.34
CA THR A 11 -11.64 -16.26 4.09
C THR A 11 -11.24 -15.40 2.89
N LEU A 12 -11.51 -14.09 2.93
CA LEU A 12 -11.07 -13.16 1.89
C LEU A 12 -9.55 -13.09 1.82
N ILE A 13 -8.85 -13.01 2.96
CA ILE A 13 -7.37 -13.03 2.99
C ILE A 13 -6.85 -14.31 2.33
N ALA A 14 -7.34 -15.47 2.77
CA ALA A 14 -6.90 -16.75 2.23
C ALA A 14 -7.13 -16.87 0.71
N LEU A 15 -8.22 -16.30 0.19
CA LEU A 15 -8.49 -16.26 -1.25
C LEU A 15 -7.52 -15.34 -2.00
N VAL A 16 -7.16 -14.20 -1.43
CA VAL A 16 -6.18 -13.27 -2.03
C VAL A 16 -4.78 -13.89 -2.05
N GLU A 17 -4.38 -14.59 -0.99
CA GLU A 17 -3.09 -15.28 -0.91
C GLU A 17 -2.94 -16.39 -1.96
N GLN A 18 -4.04 -17.00 -2.39
CA GLN A 18 -4.05 -18.03 -3.44
C GLN A 18 -3.92 -17.46 -4.86
N LEU A 19 -4.10 -16.15 -5.04
CA LEU A 19 -4.00 -15.52 -6.37
C LEU A 19 -2.53 -15.48 -6.84
N PRO A 20 -2.27 -15.66 -8.14
CA PRO A 20 -0.98 -15.35 -8.74
C PRO A 20 -0.55 -13.90 -8.47
N PRO A 21 0.77 -13.60 -8.39
CA PRO A 21 1.26 -12.26 -8.08
C PRO A 21 0.72 -11.15 -9.00
N ASP A 22 0.51 -11.45 -10.28
CA ASP A 22 -0.01 -10.47 -11.23
C ASP A 22 -1.51 -10.19 -11.01
N GLU A 23 -2.28 -11.20 -10.61
CA GLU A 23 -3.69 -11.05 -10.25
C GLU A 23 -3.86 -10.34 -8.91
N GLN A 24 -2.97 -10.56 -7.94
CA GLN A 24 -2.95 -9.78 -6.70
C GLN A 24 -2.70 -8.29 -6.97
N ARG A 25 -1.77 -7.96 -7.87
CA ARG A 25 -1.49 -6.58 -8.28
C ARG A 25 -2.70 -5.95 -8.97
N ASP A 26 -3.34 -6.66 -9.90
CA ASP A 26 -4.56 -6.19 -10.58
C ASP A 26 -5.71 -5.97 -9.57
N LEU A 27 -5.89 -6.89 -8.62
CA LEU A 27 -6.90 -6.76 -7.58
C LEU A 27 -6.68 -5.51 -6.71
N LEU A 28 -5.44 -5.27 -6.27
CA LEU A 28 -5.09 -4.07 -5.51
C LEU A 28 -5.37 -2.78 -6.31
N HIS A 29 -5.05 -2.77 -7.60
CA HIS A 29 -5.36 -1.64 -8.48
C HIS A 29 -6.87 -1.37 -8.51
N ARG A 30 -7.69 -2.39 -8.76
CA ARG A 30 -9.16 -2.26 -8.83
C ARG A 30 -9.78 -1.81 -7.50
N ILE A 31 -9.28 -2.32 -6.37
CA ILE A 31 -9.74 -1.90 -5.05
C ILE A 31 -9.44 -0.42 -4.83
N ARG A 32 -8.21 0.01 -5.15
CA ARG A 32 -7.80 1.42 -5.01
C ARG A 32 -8.60 2.34 -5.94
N GLU A 33 -8.86 1.92 -7.18
CA GLU A 33 -9.68 2.68 -8.12
C GLU A 33 -11.11 2.86 -7.59
N ARG A 34 -11.73 1.79 -7.08
CA ARG A 34 -13.05 1.88 -6.41
C ARG A 34 -13.04 2.75 -5.17
N ALA A 35 -11.99 2.66 -4.35
CA ALA A 35 -11.85 3.50 -3.17
C ALA A 35 -11.71 4.98 -3.54
N SER A 36 -11.02 5.29 -4.64
CA SER A 36 -10.84 6.65 -5.15
C SER A 36 -12.12 7.27 -5.73
N GLN A 37 -13.02 6.44 -6.26
CA GLN A 37 -14.33 6.88 -6.77
C GLN A 37 -15.34 7.12 -5.65
N ARG A 38 -15.06 6.64 -4.44
CA ARG A 38 -15.86 6.87 -3.25
C ARG A 38 -15.31 8.10 -2.51
N ALA A 39 -16.20 8.99 -2.08
CA ALA A 39 -15.81 10.02 -1.12
C ALA A 39 -15.45 9.34 0.20
N LEU A 40 -14.15 9.28 0.50
CA LEU A 40 -13.66 8.83 1.80
C LEU A 40 -13.99 9.91 2.84
N SER A 41 -14.41 9.49 4.04
CA SER A 41 -14.42 10.41 5.17
C SER A 41 -12.97 10.77 5.57
N ASP A 42 -12.80 11.84 6.35
CA ASP A 42 -11.47 12.25 6.82
C ASP A 42 -10.76 11.12 7.59
N GLU A 43 -11.50 10.34 8.37
CA GLU A 43 -10.98 9.18 9.11
C GLU A 43 -10.51 8.06 8.18
N GLU A 44 -11.28 7.75 7.14
CA GLU A 44 -10.94 6.73 6.15
C GLU A 44 -9.74 7.14 5.31
N TRP A 45 -9.64 8.43 5.00
CA TRP A 45 -8.50 9.00 4.28
C TRP A 45 -7.23 8.89 5.13
N GLN A 46 -7.30 9.23 6.42
CA GLN A 46 -6.17 9.14 7.33
C GLN A 46 -5.69 7.70 7.51
N ALA A 47 -6.60 6.73 7.66
CA ALA A 47 -6.26 5.31 7.73
C ALA A 47 -5.61 4.79 6.43
N ALA A 48 -6.13 5.20 5.27
CA ALA A 48 -5.54 4.84 3.98
C ALA A 48 -4.16 5.47 3.77
N PHE A 49 -3.95 6.71 4.22
CA PHE A 49 -2.63 7.35 4.16
C PHE A 49 -1.62 6.66 5.08
N GLN A 50 -2.02 6.31 6.30
CA GLN A 50 -1.15 5.61 7.25
C GLN A 50 -0.72 4.23 6.74
N SER A 51 -1.60 3.48 6.07
CA SER A 51 -1.24 2.17 5.51
C SER A 51 -0.27 2.24 4.32
N LEU A 52 -0.18 3.40 3.66
CA LEU A 52 0.80 3.66 2.59
C LEU A 52 2.16 4.11 3.12
N MET A 53 2.25 4.55 4.38
CA MET A 53 3.53 4.91 4.97
C MET A 53 4.38 3.65 5.10
N ILE A 54 5.54 3.66 4.44
CA ILE A 54 6.49 2.56 4.50
C ILE A 54 7.03 2.50 5.94
N ASP A 55 6.61 1.47 6.68
CA ASP A 55 7.16 1.15 7.99
C ASP A 55 8.50 0.40 7.83
N ARG A 56 9.50 1.11 7.30
CA ARG A 56 10.86 0.60 7.15
C ARG A 56 11.76 1.35 8.13
N PRO A 57 12.43 0.65 9.06
CA PRO A 57 13.44 1.30 9.88
C PRO A 57 14.53 1.85 8.96
N LEU A 58 14.92 3.11 9.20
CA LEU A 58 16.05 3.72 8.52
C LEU A 58 17.28 2.82 8.75
N VAL A 59 17.79 2.24 7.67
CA VAL A 59 18.97 1.37 7.75
C VAL A 59 20.20 2.27 7.83
N GLY A 60 20.70 2.46 9.05
CA GLY A 60 21.93 3.20 9.33
C GLY A 60 21.72 4.70 9.62
N PRO A 61 22.79 5.40 10.02
CA PRO A 61 22.73 6.83 10.28
C PRO A 61 22.46 7.59 8.97
N VAL A 62 21.41 8.42 8.96
CA VAL A 62 21.18 9.37 7.88
C VAL A 62 22.31 10.39 7.90
N SER A 63 23.06 10.51 6.79
CA SER A 63 24.06 11.58 6.72
C SER A 63 23.37 12.94 6.57
N LEU A 64 23.80 13.91 7.39
CA LEU A 64 23.37 15.31 7.27
C LEU A 64 24.21 16.11 6.27
N ARG A 65 25.29 15.51 5.75
CA ARG A 65 26.19 16.19 4.81
C ARG A 65 25.69 15.95 3.40
N ARG A 66 25.48 17.05 2.65
CA ARG A 66 25.05 16.99 1.24
C ARG A 66 26.00 16.17 0.37
N ALA A 67 27.30 16.18 0.64
CA ALA A 67 28.30 15.44 -0.14
C ALA A 67 28.03 13.93 -0.15
N ASP A 68 27.59 13.37 0.98
CA ASP A 68 27.33 11.94 1.17
C ASP A 68 26.09 11.45 0.40
N TRP A 69 25.36 12.34 -0.28
CA TRP A 69 24.11 12.04 -1.01
C TRP A 69 24.32 11.99 -2.52
N TYR A 70 25.39 12.59 -3.02
CA TYR A 70 25.58 12.80 -4.46
C TYR A 70 26.78 12.04 -5.05
N ASP A 71 27.46 11.18 -4.27
CA ASP A 71 28.76 10.57 -4.67
C ASP A 71 29.68 11.60 -5.35
N ASP A 72 29.63 12.84 -4.84
CA ASP A 72 30.39 13.96 -5.39
C ASP A 72 31.79 13.91 -4.78
N ASP A 73 32.65 13.09 -5.39
CA ASP A 73 34.07 12.99 -5.08
C ASP A 73 34.86 14.26 -5.49
N GLY A 74 34.17 15.37 -5.81
CA GLY A 74 34.78 16.67 -6.03
C GLY A 74 35.70 16.71 -7.25
N ARG A 75 35.38 15.94 -8.30
CA ARG A 75 36.13 15.89 -9.56
C ARG A 75 35.38 16.49 -10.73
#